data_AF-A0A6A3JKP0-F1
#
_entry.id   AF-A0A6A3JKP0-F1
#
_cell.length_a   1.000
_cell.length_b   1.000
_cell.length_c   1.000
_cell.angle_alpha   90.00
_cell.angle_beta   90.00
_cell.angle_gamma   90.00
#
_symmetry.space_group_name_H-M   'P 1'
#
loop_
_entity.id
_entity.type
_entity.pdbx_description
1 polymer ?
#
loop_
_entity_poly.entity_id
_entity_poly.type
_entity_poly.pdbx_seq_one_letter_code
_entity_poly.pdbx_strand_id
1 'polypeptide(L)' 'MILEYKINHTDWPYLMPMVQASLNHTAVPSLDNKAPVKLFTGLPCPTPLREFYLPDEREWGGCRRCRKSTRSTSSRRPEG' A
#
# COMPACT_ATOMS: atom_id res chain seq x y z
N MET A 1 6.04 -10.32 16.61
CA MET A 1 6.81 -10.32 15.35
C MET A 1 8.18 -11.02 15.45
N ILE A 2 9.22 -10.48 16.09
CA ILE A 2 10.59 -11.05 16.00
C ILE A 2 10.65 -12.50 16.56
N LEU A 3 10.05 -12.73 17.73
CA LEU A 3 9.96 -14.06 18.35
C LEU A 3 9.02 -15.02 17.59
N GLU A 4 7.90 -14.50 17.07
CA GLU A 4 6.90 -15.28 16.33
C GLU A 4 7.45 -15.80 15.00
N TYR A 5 8.29 -15.03 14.33
CA TYR A 5 8.88 -15.39 13.04
C TYR A 5 10.30 -15.98 13.16
N LYS A 6 10.79 -16.23 14.39
CA LYS A 6 12.14 -16.75 14.66
C LYS A 6 13.24 -15.92 13.96
N ILE A 7 13.03 -14.61 13.89
CA ILE A 7 13.95 -13.68 13.26
C ILE A 7 15.07 -13.38 14.25
N ASN A 8 16.33 -13.40 13.80
CA ASN A 8 17.44 -13.04 14.67
C ASN A 8 17.43 -11.53 14.95
N HIS A 9 17.76 -11.12 16.18
CA HIS A 9 17.74 -9.71 16.56
C HIS A 9 18.74 -8.87 15.74
N THR A 10 19.78 -9.51 15.20
CA THR A 10 20.75 -8.90 14.29
C THR A 10 20.16 -8.54 12.93
N ASP A 11 19.08 -9.21 12.52
CA ASP A 11 18.48 -9.06 11.19
C ASP A 11 17.36 -8.00 11.19
N TRP A 12 17.05 -7.44 12.36
CA TRP A 12 16.05 -6.39 12.52
C TRP A 12 16.23 -5.18 11.58
N PRO A 13 17.45 -4.68 11.30
CA PRO A 13 17.64 -3.59 10.36
C PRO A 13 17.11 -3.88 8.95
N TYR A 14 17.12 -5.14 8.49
CA TYR A 14 16.57 -5.53 7.18
C TYR A 14 15.04 -5.52 7.15
N LEU A 15 14.39 -5.63 8.30
CA LEU A 15 12.94 -5.62 8.43
C LEU A 15 12.38 -4.21 8.64
N MET A 16 13.21 -3.30 9.13
CA MET A 16 12.81 -1.92 9.40
C MET A 16 12.15 -1.24 8.19
N PRO A 17 12.69 -1.31 6.97
CA PRO A 17 12.04 -0.75 5.80
C PRO A 17 10.64 -1.32 5.56
N MET A 18 10.46 -2.63 5.77
CA MET A 18 9.18 -3.31 5.54
C MET A 18 8.13 -2.92 6.59
N VAL A 19 8.55 -2.78 7.85
CA VAL A 19 7.69 -2.28 8.94
C VAL A 19 7.30 -0.83 8.69
N GLN A 20 8.27 0.02 8.33
CA GLN A 20 8.02 1.43 8.03
C GLN A 20 7.06 1.60 6.84
N ALA A 21 7.29 0.84 5.75
CA ALA A 21 6.40 0.84 4.61
C ALA A 21 4.98 0.39 5.00
N SER A 22 4.85 -0.66 5.82
CA SER A 22 3.55 -1.13 6.28
C SER A 22 2.79 -0.06 7.07
N LEU A 23 3.46 0.65 7.98
CA LEU A 23 2.83 1.72 8.78
C LEU A 23 2.44 2.93 7.92
N ASN A 24 3.33 3.37 7.03
CA ASN A 24 3.11 4.58 6.23
C ASN A 24 2.07 4.42 5.12
N HIS A 25 1.84 3.19 4.65
CA HIS A 25 0.86 2.87 3.60
C HIS A 25 -0.47 2.34 4.15
N THR A 26 -0.58 2.07 5.45
CA THR A 26 -1.84 1.60 6.05
C THR A 26 -2.73 2.78 6.42
N ALA A 27 -3.99 2.72 5.99
CA ALA A 27 -5.01 3.69 6.38
C ALA A 27 -5.36 3.55 7.87
N VAL A 28 -5.42 4.67 8.59
CA VAL A 28 -5.79 4.68 10.01
C VAL A 28 -6.99 5.60 10.26
N PRO A 29 -7.93 5.24 11.15
CA PRO A 29 -9.15 6.02 11.39
C PRO A 29 -8.89 7.46 11.84
N SER A 30 -7.82 7.68 12.61
CA SER A 30 -7.40 9.00 13.09
C SER A 30 -7.01 9.97 11.97
N LEU A 31 -6.69 9.45 10.78
CA LEU A 31 -6.30 10.21 9.60
C LEU A 31 -7.39 10.21 8.53
N ASP A 32 -8.66 10.21 8.94
CA ASP A 32 -9.80 10.14 8.01
C ASP A 32 -9.73 8.91 7.09
N ASN A 33 -9.29 7.78 7.64
CA ASN A 33 -9.04 6.53 6.92
C ASN A 33 -8.08 6.70 5.73
N LYS A 34 -7.10 7.61 5.83
CA LYS A 34 -6.03 7.79 4.84
C LYS A 34 -4.72 7.28 5.39
N ALA A 35 -3.88 6.81 4.48
CA ALA A 35 -2.52 6.43 4.80
C ALA A 35 -1.65 7.68 5.03
N PRO A 36 -0.73 7.67 6.01
CA PRO A 36 0.21 8.77 6.24
C PRO A 36 0.94 9.22 4.97
N VAL A 37 1.43 8.28 4.15
CA VAL A 37 2.15 8.58 2.90
C VAL A 37 1.33 9.45 1.96
N LYS A 38 0.02 9.24 1.88
CA LYS A 38 -0.88 10.00 1.00
C LYS A 38 -1.06 11.43 1.50
N LEU A 39 -1.05 11.64 2.82
CA LEU A 39 -1.17 12.97 3.42
C LEU A 39 0.14 13.76 3.30
N PHE A 40 1.29 13.11 3.50
CA PHE A 40 2.59 13.79 3.44
C PHE A 40 3.07 14.05 2.01
N THR A 41 2.81 13.14 1.07
CA THR A 41 3.32 13.26 -0.31
C THR A 41 2.27 13.77 -1.30
N GLY A 42 0.98 13.70 -0.96
CA GLY A 42 -0.13 13.97 -1.87
C GLY A 42 -0.31 12.94 -3.00
N LEU A 43 0.56 11.93 -3.09
CA LEU A 43 0.54 10.90 -4.12
C LEU A 43 -0.41 9.75 -3.76
N PRO A 44 -0.93 9.02 -4.76
CA PRO A 44 -1.68 7.80 -4.50
C PRO A 44 -0.79 6.79 -3.77
N CYS A 45 -1.34 6.19 -2.71
CA CYS A 45 -0.66 5.18 -1.91
C CYS A 45 -0.35 3.95 -2.79
N PRO A 46 0.93 3.65 -3.10
CA PRO A 46 1.28 2.37 -3.73
C PRO A 46 1.05 1.23 -2.75
N THR A 47 1.04 -0.01 -3.23
CA THR A 47 1.02 -1.17 -2.34
C THR A 47 2.31 -1.19 -1.50
N PRO A 48 2.24 -1.39 -0.17
CA PRO A 48 3.39 -1.22 0.73
C PRO A 48 4.61 -2.07 0.36
N LEU A 49 4.37 -3.19 -0.31
CA LEU A 49 5.39 -4.15 -0.70
C LEU A 49 5.87 -3.98 -2.15
N ARG A 50 5.30 -3.05 -2.92
CA ARG A 50 5.68 -2.83 -4.33
C ARG A 50 7.18 -2.58 -4.49
N GLU A 51 7.76 -1.86 -3.55
CA GLU A 51 9.17 -1.45 -3.57
C GLU A 51 10.14 -2.58 -3.18
N PHE A 52 9.62 -3.66 -2.56
CA PHE A 52 10.41 -4.82 -2.15
C PHE A 52 10.39 -5.97 -3.15
N TYR A 53 9.30 -6.12 -3.92
CA TYR A 53 9.07 -7.29 -4.78
C TYR A 53 9.08 -7.00 -6.28
N LEU A 54 9.14 -5.73 -6.71
CA LEU A 54 9.31 -5.45 -8.13
C LEU A 54 10.79 -5.55 -8.51
N PRO A 55 11.20 -6.53 -9.33
CA PRO A 55 12.44 -6.41 -10.07
C PRO A 55 12.34 -5.17 -10.96
N ASP A 56 13.48 -4.52 -11.22
CA ASP A 56 13.59 -3.32 -12.05
C ASP A 56 12.70 -3.48 -13.29
N GLU A 57 11.80 -2.50 -13.55
CA GLU A 57 10.77 -2.58 -14.62
C GLU A 57 11.37 -2.75 -16.03
N ARG A 58 12.70 -2.79 -16.14
CA ARG A 58 13.44 -3.17 -17.35
C ARG A 58 13.21 -4.63 -17.77
N GLU A 59 12.80 -5.53 -16.87
CA GLU A 59 12.63 -6.96 -17.20
C GLU A 59 11.19 -7.41 -17.44
N TRP A 60 10.17 -6.60 -17.13
CA TRP A 60 8.78 -6.89 -17.52
C TRP A 60 8.09 -5.72 -18.20
N GLY A 61 8.22 -5.72 -19.53
CA GLY A 61 7.42 -4.91 -20.42
C GLY A 61 5.93 -5.05 -20.16
N GLY A 62 5.36 -4.03 -19.50
CA GLY A 62 3.99 -3.56 -19.64
C GLY A 62 2.85 -4.52 -19.32
N CYS A 63 2.28 -4.40 -18.12
CA CYS A 63 0.86 -4.71 -17.91
C CYS A 63 0.10 -3.49 -17.39
N ARG A 64 -0.45 -2.70 -18.33
CA ARG A 64 -1.42 -1.63 -18.06
C ARG A 64 -2.77 -2.25 -17.64
N ARG A 65 -2.92 -2.71 -16.40
CA ARG A 65 -4.27 -2.96 -15.84
C ARG A 65 -4.30 -3.11 -14.32
N CYS A 66 -4.68 -2.03 -13.62
CA CYS A 66 -5.85 -2.03 -12.72
C CYS A 66 -6.17 -0.60 -12.23
N ARG A 67 -6.44 0.32 -13.17
CA ARG A 67 -6.93 1.67 -12.84
C ARG A 67 -8.43 1.77 -13.05
N LYS A 68 -9.25 0.98 -12.35
CA LYS A 68 -10.70 1.25 -12.17
C LYS A 68 -11.22 0.56 -10.91
N SER A 69 -11.05 1.19 -9.75
CA SER A 69 -11.98 0.99 -8.64
C SER A 69 -11.95 2.21 -7.74
N THR A 70 -12.71 3.24 -8.14
CA THR A 70 -13.39 4.24 -7.29
C THR A 70 -13.86 5.45 -8.13
N ARG A 71 -15.09 5.37 -8.65
CA ARG A 71 -16.03 6.49 -8.86
C ARG A 71 -17.41 5.87 -9.15
N SER A 72 -18.26 5.77 -8.11
CA SER A 72 -19.55 6.50 -7.98
C SER A 72 -20.57 6.11 -9.06
N THR A 73 -21.72 5.51 -8.75
CA THR A 73 -22.93 6.18 -8.23
C THR A 73 -23.86 5.15 -7.56
N SER A 74 -24.02 5.17 -6.23
CA SER A 74 -25.22 5.70 -5.54
C SER A 74 -26.43 6.03 -6.43
N SER A 75 -27.55 5.36 -6.11
CA SER A 75 -28.95 5.71 -6.37
C SER A 75 -29.47 5.78 -7.81
N ARG A 76 -30.23 4.74 -8.22
CA ARG A 76 -31.51 4.89 -8.95
C ARG A 76 -32.47 3.74 -8.60
N ARG A 77 -33.58 4.08 -7.95
CA ARG A 77 -34.91 3.46 -7.98
C ARG A 77 -35.90 4.62 -8.29
N PRO A 78 -37.14 4.34 -8.72
CA PRO A 78 -37.59 3.71 -9.96
C PRO A 78 -38.29 4.77 -10.87
N GLU A 79 -38.54 4.45 -12.14
CA GLU A 79 -39.41 5.26 -13.02
C GLU A 79 -40.37 4.31 -13.73
N GLY A 80 -41.68 4.60 -13.66
CA GLY A 80 -42.73 4.08 -14.55
C GLY A 80 -43.45 2.83 -14.10
#